data_AF-A0A7X1ZB80-F1
#
_entry.id   AF-A0A7X1ZB80-F1
#
_cell.length_a   1.000
_cell.length_b   1.000
_cell.length_c   1.000
_cell.angle_alpha   90.00
_cell.angle_beta   90.00
_cell.angle_gamma   90.00
#
_symmetry.space_group_name_H-M   'P 1'
#
loop_
_entity.id
_entity.type
_entity.pdbx_description
1 polymer ?
#
loop_
_entity_poly.entity_id
_entity_poly.type
_entity_poly.pdbx_seq_one_letter_code
_entity_poly.pdbx_strand_id
1 'polypeptide(L)'
;MARVTVEDCIERIPNRFELVLLAAQRARDITAGSPMSVERDNDKNPVVALREIAEQHARPDELTEGLIHGLQKHVETDEPEEDDFDALAVQRQLSTDARDAANEAEEVFADGLTVHGDGGEAEDATPEQAVSVEDSDTDERGPAEGY
;
A
#
# COMPACT_ATOMS: atom_id res chain seq x y z
N MET A 1 33.09 42.20 2.26
CA MET A 1 31.90 42.02 1.42
C MET A 1 32.26 42.04 -0.06
N ALA A 2 32.83 40.93 -0.54
CA ALA A 2 32.93 40.69 -1.96
C ALA A 2 31.52 40.42 -2.48
N ARG A 3 31.08 41.22 -3.46
CA ARG A 3 29.76 41.09 -4.06
C ARG A 3 29.78 39.83 -4.93
N VAL A 4 29.11 38.76 -4.49
CA VAL A 4 28.94 37.56 -5.32
C VAL A 4 28.15 37.91 -6.57
N THR A 5 28.69 37.51 -7.71
CA THR A 5 28.10 37.57 -9.03
C THR A 5 27.46 36.22 -9.32
N VAL A 6 26.20 36.22 -9.78
CA VAL A 6 25.47 34.97 -10.10
C VAL A 6 26.04 34.33 -11.37
N GLU A 7 26.81 35.10 -12.13
CA GLU A 7 27.54 34.71 -13.32
C GLU A 7 28.43 33.48 -13.08
N ASP A 8 29.19 33.45 -11.99
CA ASP A 8 30.10 32.33 -11.67
C ASP A 8 29.34 31.04 -11.33
N CYS A 9 28.13 31.17 -10.80
CA CYS A 9 27.25 30.05 -10.50
C CYS A 9 26.61 29.47 -11.77
N ILE A 10 26.29 30.32 -12.75
CA ILE A 10 25.64 29.92 -14.00
C ILE A 10 26.61 29.13 -14.88
N GLU A 11 27.92 29.37 -14.80
CA GLU A 11 28.93 28.52 -15.48
C GLU A 11 28.90 27.07 -14.99
N ARG A 12 28.45 26.84 -13.75
CA ARG A 12 28.35 25.50 -13.13
C ARG A 12 26.99 24.87 -13.35
N ILE A 13 25.93 25.66 -13.15
CA ILE A 13 24.54 25.23 -13.27
C ILE A 13 23.87 26.22 -14.23
N PRO A 14 23.85 25.90 -15.55
CA PRO A 14 23.33 26.82 -16.57
C PRO A 14 21.84 27.17 -16.38
N ASN A 15 21.09 26.22 -15.81
CA ASN A 15 19.69 26.42 -15.50
C ASN A 15 19.53 27.24 -14.21
N ARG A 16 19.03 28.46 -14.36
CA ARG A 16 18.83 29.39 -13.24
C ARG A 16 17.82 28.91 -12.21
N PHE A 17 16.79 28.16 -12.63
CA PHE A 17 15.80 27.61 -11.70
C PHE A 17 16.40 26.47 -10.89
N GLU A 18 17.16 25.61 -11.55
CA GLU A 18 17.91 24.52 -10.90
C GLU A 18 18.94 25.07 -9.91
N LEU A 19 19.70 26.10 -10.30
CA LEU A 19 20.63 26.79 -9.42
C LEU A 19 19.95 27.25 -8.12
N VAL A 20 18.76 27.86 -8.23
CA VAL A 20 18.00 28.30 -7.05
C VAL A 20 17.59 27.11 -6.18
N LEU A 21 17.14 25.99 -6.78
CA LEU A 21 16.75 24.79 -6.05
C LEU A 21 17.93 24.16 -5.31
N LEU A 22 19.06 23.97 -5.99
CA LEU A 22 20.26 23.35 -5.42
C LEU A 22 20.91 24.25 -4.36
N ALA A 23 20.98 25.57 -4.59
CA ALA A 23 21.45 26.52 -3.60
C ALA A 23 20.55 26.55 -2.36
N ALA A 24 19.23 26.43 -2.54
CA ALA A 24 18.29 26.34 -1.42
C ALA A 24 18.47 25.05 -0.63
N GLN A 25 18.67 23.91 -1.31
CA GLN A 25 18.97 22.64 -0.65
C GLN A 25 20.25 22.75 0.17
N ARG A 26 21.34 23.25 -0.43
CA ARG A 26 22.61 23.42 0.28
C ARG A 26 22.49 24.36 1.48
N ALA A 27 21.74 25.45 1.34
CA ALA A 27 21.49 26.37 2.44
C ALA A 27 20.73 25.73 3.60
N ARG A 28 19.83 24.77 3.33
CA ARG A 28 19.17 23.98 4.38
C ARG A 28 20.16 23.05 5.06
N ASP A 29 21.04 22.39 4.32
CA ASP A 29 22.06 21.50 4.91
C ASP A 29 22.97 22.28 5.88
N ILE A 30 23.41 23.48 5.49
CA ILE A 30 24.17 24.39 6.36
C ILE A 30 23.35 24.78 7.60
N THR A 31 22.05 25.03 7.43
CA THR A 31 21.14 25.34 8.55
C THR A 31 20.97 24.15 9.49
N ALA A 32 20.98 22.93 8.97
CA ALA A 32 20.92 21.68 9.72
C ALA A 32 22.25 21.34 10.42
N GLY A 33 23.31 22.13 10.21
CA GLY A 33 24.61 21.96 10.86
C GLY A 33 25.67 21.28 10.00
N SER A 34 25.44 21.10 8.70
CA SER A 34 26.50 20.64 7.78
C SER A 34 27.69 21.61 7.85
N PRO A 35 28.94 21.09 7.84
CA PRO A 35 30.12 21.93 7.77
C PRO A 35 30.12 22.75 6.48
N MET A 36 30.60 23.99 6.60
CA MET A 36 30.84 24.89 5.47
C MET A 36 32.29 24.75 5.01
N SER A 37 32.50 24.73 3.70
CA SER A 37 33.83 24.69 3.08
C SER A 37 34.39 26.09 2.82
N VAL A 38 33.53 27.12 2.89
CA VAL A 38 33.87 28.51 2.64
C VAL A 38 33.68 29.35 3.91
N GLU A 39 34.59 30.29 4.14
CA GLU A 39 34.52 31.19 5.28
C GLU A 39 33.34 32.17 5.18
N ARG A 40 32.64 32.33 6.30
CA ARG A 40 31.47 33.21 6.40
C ARG A 40 31.89 34.68 6.56
N ASP A 41 31.68 35.49 5.52
CA ASP A 41 31.90 36.95 5.54
C ASP A 41 30.60 37.70 5.90
N ASN A 42 30.04 37.43 7.10
CA ASN A 42 28.71 37.92 7.52
C ASN A 42 27.55 37.56 6.55
N ASP A 43 27.79 36.60 5.66
CA ASP A 43 26.82 36.13 4.68
C ASP A 43 25.77 35.22 5.33
N LYS A 44 24.54 35.30 4.83
CA LYS A 44 23.46 34.34 5.17
C LYS A 44 23.70 33.01 4.45
N ASN A 45 23.11 31.93 4.96
CA ASN A 45 23.28 30.57 4.41
C ASN A 45 23.02 30.47 2.89
N PRO A 46 22.01 31.13 2.30
CA PRO A 46 21.84 31.11 0.84
C PRO A 46 23.01 31.72 0.06
N VAL A 47 23.64 32.78 0.59
CA VAL A 47 24.79 33.43 -0.08
C VAL A 47 26.04 32.58 0.08
N VAL A 48 26.24 31.97 1.26
CA VAL A 48 27.34 31.00 1.48
C VAL A 48 27.19 29.81 0.54
N ALA A 49 25.97 29.28 0.36
CA ALA A 49 25.71 28.18 -0.57
C ALA A 49 26.05 28.54 -2.03
N LEU A 50 25.71 29.75 -2.49
CA LEU A 50 26.08 30.22 -3.84
C LEU A 50 27.60 30.33 -4.00
N ARG A 51 28.32 30.79 -2.96
CA ARG A 51 29.78 30.83 -2.95
C ARG A 51 30.39 29.43 -3.03
N GLU A 52 29.88 28.48 -2.27
CA GLU A 52 30.32 27.08 -2.34
C GLU A 52 30.08 26.45 -3.72
N ILE A 53 28.99 26.79 -4.40
CA ILE A 53 28.71 26.34 -5.77
C ILE A 53 29.69 26.97 -6.77
N ALA A 54 29.93 28.28 -6.68
CA ALA A 54 30.87 28.98 -7.55
C ALA A 54 32.32 28.46 -7.41
N GLU A 55 32.72 28.17 -6.16
CA GLU A 55 34.06 27.66 -5.82
C GLU A 55 34.19 26.13 -5.99
N GLN A 56 33.15 25.42 -6.47
CA GLN A 56 33.10 23.96 -6.65
C GLN A 56 33.27 23.13 -5.38
N HIS A 57 32.98 23.72 -4.21
CA HIS A 57 32.96 23.00 -2.94
C HIS A 57 31.66 22.22 -2.73
N ALA A 58 30.59 22.56 -3.46
CA ALA A 58 29.34 21.82 -3.49
C ALA A 58 29.09 21.26 -4.90
N ARG A 59 29.01 19.94 -5.04
CA ARG A 59 28.77 19.29 -6.33
C ARG A 59 27.25 19.30 -6.64
N PRO A 60 26.83 19.77 -7.82
CA PRO A 60 25.41 19.81 -8.19
C PRO A 60 24.72 18.45 -8.12
N ASP A 61 25.43 17.38 -8.51
CA ASP A 61 24.90 16.02 -8.52
C ASP A 61 24.51 15.55 -7.10
N GLU A 62 25.40 15.75 -6.12
CA GLU A 62 25.14 15.39 -4.72
C GLU A 62 23.98 16.17 -4.11
N LEU A 63 23.89 17.47 -4.44
CA LEU A 63 22.79 18.32 -4.00
C LEU A 63 21.46 17.86 -4.60
N THR A 64 21.49 17.38 -5.84
CA THR A 64 20.32 16.85 -6.54
C THR A 64 19.85 15.56 -5.88
N GLU A 65 20.76 14.62 -5.60
CA GLU A 65 20.47 13.38 -4.88
C GLU A 65 19.88 13.67 -3.50
N GLY A 66 20.49 14.58 -2.73
CA GLY A 66 19.98 15.00 -1.42
C GLY A 66 18.58 15.62 -1.51
N LEU A 67 18.33 16.44 -2.53
CA LEU A 67 17.01 17.02 -2.78
C LEU A 67 15.97 15.94 -3.13
N ILE A 68 16.33 14.99 -3.99
CA ILE A 68 15.46 13.88 -4.38
C ILE A 68 15.11 13.02 -3.16
N HIS A 69 16.09 12.58 -2.38
CA HIS A 69 15.87 11.78 -1.17
C HIS A 69 14.99 12.51 -0.16
N GLY A 70 15.19 13.82 0.03
CA GLY A 70 14.38 14.62 0.94
C GLY A 70 12.90 14.74 0.51
N LEU A 71 12.63 14.64 -0.79
CA LEU A 71 11.27 14.71 -1.35
C LEU A 71 10.62 13.33 -1.48
N GLN A 72 11.40 12.24 -1.57
CA GLN A 72 10.93 10.85 -1.61
C GLN A 72 10.49 10.33 -0.22
N LYS A 73 9.68 11.09 0.52
CA LYS A 73 9.14 10.64 1.81
C LYS A 73 8.32 9.35 1.63
N HIS A 74 8.81 8.30 2.28
CA HIS A 74 8.15 7.05 2.70
C HIS A 74 6.77 6.78 2.06
N VAL A 75 6.73 5.89 1.07
CA VAL A 75 5.51 5.13 0.79
C VAL A 75 5.50 4.05 1.86
N GLU A 76 4.63 4.17 2.86
CA GLU A 76 4.35 3.05 3.76
C GLU A 76 3.96 1.89 2.84
N THR A 77 4.82 0.87 2.81
CA THR A 77 4.42 -0.38 2.19
C THR A 77 3.38 -0.92 3.14
N ASP A 78 2.11 -0.88 2.77
CA ASP A 78 1.05 -1.55 3.52
C ASP A 78 1.52 -2.99 3.70
N GLU A 79 1.98 -3.33 4.91
CA GLU A 79 2.17 -4.72 5.27
C GLU A 79 0.78 -5.35 5.11
N PRO A 80 0.64 -6.46 4.36
CA PRO A 80 -0.63 -7.16 4.35
C PRO A 80 -0.95 -7.48 5.82
N GLU A 81 -2.04 -6.91 6.33
CA GLU A 81 -2.45 -7.11 7.71
C GLU A 81 -2.52 -8.62 7.99
N GLU A 82 -1.95 -9.09 9.10
CA GLU A 82 -1.90 -10.53 9.43
C GLU A 82 -3.31 -11.16 9.43
N ASP A 83 -4.33 -10.33 9.67
CA ASP A 83 -5.76 -10.67 9.60
C ASP A 83 -6.19 -11.20 8.21
N ASP A 84 -5.59 -10.73 7.11
CA ASP A 84 -5.90 -11.20 5.75
C ASP A 84 -5.34 -12.60 5.49
N PHE A 85 -4.19 -12.93 6.07
CA PHE A 85 -3.59 -14.27 5.96
C PHE A 85 -4.38 -15.29 6.77
N ASP A 86 -4.85 -14.91 7.96
CA ASP A 86 -5.68 -15.77 8.81
C ASP A 86 -7.06 -16.00 8.20
N ALA A 87 -7.71 -14.98 7.63
CA ALA A 87 -8.99 -15.13 6.94
C ALA A 87 -8.88 -16.10 5.73
N LEU A 88 -7.82 -16.00 4.94
CA LEU A 88 -7.54 -16.90 3.81
C LEU A 88 -7.23 -18.33 4.27
N ALA A 89 -6.48 -18.51 5.35
CA ALA A 89 -6.18 -19.81 5.92
C ALA A 89 -7.44 -20.49 6.46
N VAL A 90 -8.26 -19.76 7.22
CA VAL A 90 -9.54 -20.24 7.76
C VAL A 90 -10.51 -20.58 6.63
N GLN A 91 -10.63 -19.73 5.61
CA GLN A 91 -11.48 -20.00 4.45
C GLN A 91 -11.04 -21.26 3.70
N ARG A 92 -9.73 -21.47 3.54
CA ARG A 92 -9.18 -22.65 2.88
C ARG A 92 -9.42 -23.92 3.70
N GLN A 93 -9.30 -23.84 5.02
CA GLN A 93 -9.52 -24.94 5.95
C GLN A 93 -11.00 -25.35 6.00
N LEU A 94 -11.93 -24.38 6.07
CA LEU A 94 -13.36 -24.64 5.94
C LEU A 94 -13.71 -25.28 4.59
N SER A 95 -13.03 -24.87 3.51
CA SER A 95 -13.24 -25.42 2.17
C SER A 95 -12.70 -26.84 2.01
N THR A 96 -11.63 -27.22 2.72
CA THR A 96 -11.12 -28.60 2.74
C THR A 96 -12.01 -29.48 3.60
N ASP A 97 -12.40 -29.02 4.80
CA ASP A 97 -13.25 -29.77 5.70
C ASP A 97 -14.63 -30.04 5.09
N ALA A 98 -15.19 -29.06 4.35
CA ALA A 98 -16.43 -29.24 3.60
C ALA A 98 -16.31 -30.24 2.43
N ARG A 99 -15.13 -30.33 1.80
CA ARG A 99 -14.86 -31.33 0.74
C ARG A 99 -14.68 -32.72 1.31
N ASP A 100 -13.97 -32.84 2.42
CA ASP A 100 -13.72 -34.11 3.08
C ASP A 100 -15.03 -34.69 3.66
N ALA A 101 -15.88 -33.85 4.27
CA ALA A 101 -17.21 -34.27 4.72
C ALA A 101 -18.13 -34.70 3.57
N ALA A 102 -18.04 -34.04 2.41
CA ALA A 102 -18.79 -34.43 1.22
C ALA A 102 -18.31 -35.78 0.65
N ASN A 103 -17.00 -36.00 0.61
CA ASN A 103 -16.41 -37.27 0.18
C ASN A 103 -16.71 -38.41 1.15
N GLU A 104 -16.62 -38.19 2.47
CA GLU A 104 -16.98 -39.19 3.47
C GLU A 104 -18.45 -39.58 3.35
N ALA A 105 -19.36 -38.61 3.21
CA ALA A 105 -20.78 -38.91 3.00
C ALA A 105 -20.98 -39.76 1.73
N GLU A 106 -20.31 -39.42 0.62
CA GLU A 106 -20.39 -40.17 -0.64
C GLU A 106 -19.85 -41.61 -0.50
N GLU A 107 -18.76 -41.82 0.23
CA GLU A 107 -18.20 -43.16 0.52
C GLU A 107 -19.14 -43.99 1.42
N VAL A 108 -19.77 -43.37 2.43
CA VAL A 108 -20.73 -44.08 3.30
C VAL A 108 -22.01 -44.46 2.54
N PHE A 109 -22.43 -43.64 1.58
CA PHE A 109 -23.52 -43.96 0.66
C PHE A 109 -23.14 -45.08 -0.33
N ALA A 110 -21.88 -45.18 -0.75
CA ALA A 110 -21.40 -46.22 -1.66
C ALA A 110 -21.27 -47.60 -0.99
N ASP A 111 -20.88 -47.68 0.29
CA ASP A 111 -20.75 -48.94 1.03
C ASP A 111 -22.11 -49.51 1.51
N GLY A 112 -23.18 -48.71 1.48
CA GLY A 112 -24.53 -49.12 1.86
C GLY A 112 -25.31 -49.93 0.80
N LEU A 113 -24.77 -50.11 -0.41
CA LEU A 113 -25.50 -50.73 -1.54
C LEU A 113 -24.93 -52.11 -1.95
N THR A 114 -24.65 -53.00 -1.00
CA THR A 114 -24.51 -54.44 -1.30
C THR A 114 -25.86 -55.15 -1.18
N VAL A 115 -26.54 -55.25 -2.33
CA VAL A 115 -27.75 -56.05 -2.54
C VAL A 115 -27.51 -57.52 -2.13
N HIS A 116 -28.18 -57.99 -1.07
CA HIS A 116 -28.53 -59.40 -0.92
C HIS A 116 -30.03 -59.52 -1.21
N GLY A 117 -30.34 -60.12 -2.36
CA GLY A 117 -31.71 -60.46 -2.72
C GLY A 117 -32.20 -61.67 -1.92
N ASP A 118 -33.37 -61.54 -1.31
CA ASP A 118 -34.42 -62.56 -1.32
C ASP A 118 -35.76 -61.89 -1.00
N GLY A 119 -36.81 -62.32 -1.68
CA GLY A 119 -38.02 -61.52 -1.91
C GLY A 119 -39.07 -61.50 -0.78
N GLY A 120 -40.11 -60.68 -1.00
CA GLY A 120 -41.30 -60.67 -0.17
C GLY A 120 -42.06 -59.35 -0.17
N GLU A 121 -43.01 -59.24 -1.10
CA GLU A 121 -44.26 -58.46 -1.06
C GLU A 121 -44.22 -56.94 -0.84
N ALA A 122 -44.68 -56.24 -1.87
CA ALA A 122 -45.06 -54.84 -1.87
C ALA A 122 -46.24 -54.59 -0.93
N GLU A 123 -46.17 -53.55 -0.10
CA GLU A 123 -47.36 -52.76 0.25
C GLU A 123 -47.06 -51.25 0.22
N ASP A 124 -48.04 -50.59 -0.34
CA ASP A 124 -48.23 -49.21 -0.70
C ASP A 124 -48.42 -48.30 0.52
N ALA A 125 -47.77 -47.14 0.55
CA ALA A 125 -48.24 -45.96 1.26
C ALA A 125 -47.56 -44.70 0.70
N THR A 126 -48.32 -43.97 -0.10
CA THR A 126 -48.06 -42.67 -0.72
C THR A 126 -47.78 -41.53 0.28
N PRO A 127 -47.22 -40.39 -0.20
CA PRO A 127 -46.63 -39.36 0.64
C PRO A 127 -47.66 -38.29 1.06
N GLU A 128 -47.76 -38.00 2.36
CA GLU A 128 -48.54 -36.87 2.86
C GLU A 128 -47.64 -35.73 3.37
N GLN A 129 -47.72 -34.63 2.61
CA GLN A 129 -47.81 -33.22 3.03
C GLN A 129 -46.80 -32.66 4.04
N ALA A 130 -45.93 -31.73 3.66
CA ALA A 130 -46.18 -30.33 3.28
C ALA A 130 -46.43 -29.38 4.47
N VAL A 131 -45.46 -28.47 4.63
CA VAL A 131 -45.61 -27.04 4.95
C VAL A 131 -46.10 -26.64 6.35
N SER A 132 -45.22 -25.97 7.10
CA SER A 132 -45.36 -24.53 7.41
C SER A 132 -44.29 -24.07 8.41
N VAL A 133 -43.36 -23.20 7.99
CA VAL A 133 -42.99 -22.02 8.80
C VAL A 133 -42.75 -20.87 7.83
N GLU A 134 -43.51 -19.81 8.08
CA GLU A 134 -43.57 -18.55 7.38
C GLU A 134 -42.28 -17.75 7.61
N ASP A 135 -41.60 -17.32 6.55
CA ASP A 135 -40.82 -16.08 6.59
C ASP A 135 -41.67 -15.00 5.90
N SER A 136 -42.26 -14.15 6.73
CA SER A 136 -42.91 -12.92 6.29
C SER A 136 -41.84 -11.93 5.83
N ASP A 137 -41.75 -11.75 4.52
CA ASP A 137 -41.30 -10.51 3.91
C ASP A 137 -42.11 -9.34 4.49
N THR A 138 -41.43 -8.29 4.94
CA THR A 138 -41.99 -6.94 4.96
C THR A 138 -40.92 -6.00 4.43
N ASP A 139 -40.89 -5.92 3.10
CA ASP A 139 -40.40 -4.78 2.34
C ASP A 139 -41.38 -3.62 2.50
N GLU A 140 -40.93 -2.49 3.03
CA GLU A 140 -41.45 -1.19 2.57
C GLU A 140 -40.31 -0.15 2.49
N ARG A 141 -39.89 0.10 1.23
CA ARG A 141 -39.70 1.44 0.59
C ARG A 141 -39.13 2.56 1.48
N GLY A 142 -37.98 3.16 1.19
CA GLY A 142 -37.60 3.81 -0.07
C GLY A 142 -36.96 5.19 0.26
N PRO A 143 -36.16 5.79 -0.64
CA PRO A 143 -35.13 6.77 -0.28
C PRO A 143 -35.61 8.23 -0.30
N ALA A 144 -34.99 9.09 0.50
CA ALA A 144 -35.11 10.54 0.35
C ALA A 144 -33.77 11.24 0.61
N GLU A 145 -33.28 11.85 -0.47
CA GLU A 145 -32.22 12.84 -0.53
C GLU A 145 -32.50 14.04 0.40
N GLY A 146 -31.45 14.67 0.92
CA GLY A 146 -31.55 15.89 1.71
C GLY A 146 -30.24 16.67 1.75
N TYR A 147 -30.14 17.60 0.81
CA TYR A 147 -29.42 18.90 0.80
C TYR A 147 -28.27 19.17 1.77
#